data_AF-A0A9P3FB71-F1
#
_entry.id   AF-A0A9P3FB71-F1
#
_cell.length_a   1.000
_cell.length_b   1.000
_cell.length_c   1.000
_cell.angle_alpha   90.00
_cell.angle_beta   90.00
_cell.angle_gamma   90.00
#
_symmetry.space_group_name_H-M   'P 1'
#
loop_
_entity.id
_entity.type
_entity.pdbx_description
1 polymer ?
#
loop_
_entity_poly.entity_id
_entity_poly.type
_entity_poly.pdbx_seq_one_letter_code
_entity_poly.pdbx_strand_id
1 'polypeptide(L)'
;MSSYQQIDVTQDIMQQLPGEVVAHIASFTEKADLNNLRLASPNAAAKSSIEFAKQNLQHLRVNIRIALGDYENWHIRGITAWDHFISSDIEAVIKILDDNDRAGFVQEITFVEVREYDIAPTIDTSRDPSAPNHGIGTTEAGRLLGALLSKLTSLRKVTLSSAKGPTMDLLLYALKCRPQLRPVSLTVDHGYFEDERVFTPILSLFSQSLRALHLTNVRFTGLGWRNLLAHIRDESQIEDFTEEGSTILNRSEYLLDTTAISADLSAEVPGSEVYRLQAGSAVMKGKIGVRTGVDELWRLTRRHHWGDR
;
A
#
# COMPACT_ATOMS: atom_id res chain seq x y z
N MET A 1 -13.93 42.28 -41.37
CA MET A 1 -13.39 42.29 -39.99
C MET A 1 -14.01 41.10 -39.27
N SER A 2 -13.24 40.02 -39.12
CA SER A 2 -13.71 38.76 -38.50
C SER A 2 -13.28 38.77 -37.04
N SER A 3 -14.24 38.79 -36.11
CA SER A 3 -14.00 38.63 -34.68
C SER A 3 -13.64 37.18 -34.38
N TYR A 4 -12.37 36.93 -34.06
CA TYR A 4 -12.00 35.69 -33.36
C TYR A 4 -12.64 35.72 -31.98
N GLN A 5 -13.67 34.90 -31.76
CA GLN A 5 -14.05 34.51 -30.41
C GLN A 5 -12.87 33.74 -29.82
N GLN A 6 -12.22 34.36 -28.85
CA GLN A 6 -11.20 33.74 -28.03
C GLN A 6 -11.94 32.68 -27.19
N ILE A 7 -11.89 31.43 -27.63
CA ILE A 7 -12.41 30.29 -26.89
C ILE A 7 -11.57 30.22 -25.61
N ASP A 8 -12.20 30.44 -24.47
CA ASP A 8 -11.59 30.26 -23.15
C ASP A 8 -11.49 28.74 -22.90
N VAL A 9 -10.43 28.14 -23.43
CA VAL A 9 -10.13 26.70 -23.43
C VAL A 9 -10.21 26.11 -22.02
N THR A 10 -10.01 26.93 -20.99
CA THR A 10 -10.08 26.55 -19.58
C THR A 10 -11.50 26.25 -19.08
N GLN A 11 -12.53 26.92 -19.60
CA GLN A 11 -13.92 26.67 -19.19
C GLN A 11 -14.53 25.43 -19.85
N ASP A 12 -14.21 25.19 -21.13
CA ASP A 12 -14.78 24.07 -21.89
C ASP A 12 -14.18 22.70 -21.48
N ILE A 13 -12.91 22.66 -21.06
CA ILE A 13 -12.28 21.42 -20.57
C ILE A 13 -12.92 20.99 -19.23
N MET A 14 -13.29 21.93 -18.36
CA MET A 14 -13.88 21.61 -17.05
C MET A 14 -15.27 21.00 -17.11
N GLN A 15 -16.04 21.28 -18.18
CA GLN A 15 -17.39 20.70 -18.37
C GLN A 15 -17.37 19.27 -18.91
N GLN A 16 -16.23 18.78 -19.39
CA GLN A 16 -16.09 17.45 -19.99
C GLN A 16 -15.41 16.42 -19.07
N LEU A 17 -14.93 16.85 -17.91
CA LEU A 17 -14.26 15.95 -16.97
C LEU A 17 -15.28 15.20 -16.10
N PRO A 18 -15.12 13.88 -15.92
CA PRO A 18 -15.94 13.11 -14.98
C PRO A 18 -15.93 13.76 -13.60
N GLY A 19 -17.07 13.80 -12.91
CA GLY A 19 -17.22 14.51 -11.63
C GLY A 19 -16.22 14.08 -10.53
N GLU A 20 -15.68 12.86 -10.63
CA GLU A 20 -14.61 12.32 -9.77
C GLU A 20 -13.24 12.95 -10.06
N VAL A 21 -12.92 13.19 -11.34
CA VAL A 21 -11.67 13.87 -11.77
C VAL A 21 -11.71 15.34 -11.37
N VAL A 22 -12.87 15.97 -11.53
CA VAL A 22 -13.14 17.33 -11.06
C VAL A 22 -12.97 17.43 -9.55
N ALA A 23 -13.47 16.44 -8.79
CA ALA A 23 -13.34 16.41 -7.33
C ALA A 23 -11.89 16.20 -6.86
N HIS A 24 -11.13 15.35 -7.58
CA HIS A 24 -9.71 15.14 -7.32
C HIS A 24 -8.90 16.42 -7.58
N ILE A 25 -9.12 17.11 -8.69
CA ILE A 25 -8.46 18.40 -8.99
C ILE A 25 -8.85 19.48 -7.96
N ALA A 26 -10.15 19.58 -7.65
CA ALA A 26 -10.67 20.55 -6.67
C ALA A 26 -10.11 20.37 -5.26
N SER A 27 -9.68 19.14 -4.91
CA SER A 27 -9.16 18.83 -3.58
C SER A 27 -7.77 19.41 -3.31
N PHE A 28 -7.10 19.87 -4.37
CA PHE A 28 -5.72 20.37 -4.33
C PHE A 28 -5.57 21.81 -4.86
N THR A 29 -6.68 22.47 -5.22
CA THR A 29 -6.71 23.85 -5.73
C THR A 29 -7.09 24.88 -4.66
N GLU A 30 -6.62 26.12 -4.82
CA GLU A 30 -6.92 27.23 -3.92
C GLU A 30 -8.42 27.64 -3.93
N LYS A 31 -8.84 28.41 -2.91
CA LYS A 31 -10.24 28.79 -2.65
C LYS A 31 -10.91 29.54 -3.81
N ALA A 32 -10.14 30.25 -4.64
CA ALA A 32 -10.65 30.99 -5.79
C ALA A 32 -11.05 30.05 -6.95
N ASP A 33 -10.23 29.06 -7.27
CA ASP A 33 -10.48 28.09 -8.35
C ASP A 33 -11.59 27.10 -7.98
N LEU A 34 -11.70 26.75 -6.68
CA LEU A 34 -12.80 25.97 -6.11
C LEU A 34 -14.18 26.62 -6.33
N ASN A 35 -14.27 27.95 -6.35
CA ASN A 35 -15.55 28.64 -6.56
C ASN A 35 -16.05 28.53 -8.02
N ASN A 36 -15.15 28.43 -9.00
CA ASN A 36 -15.51 28.19 -10.39
C ASN A 36 -15.93 26.73 -10.62
N LEU A 37 -15.27 25.79 -9.94
CA LEU A 37 -15.57 24.36 -9.96
C LEU A 37 -16.90 23.99 -9.27
N ARG A 38 -17.31 24.77 -8.27
CA ARG A 38 -18.59 24.62 -7.53
C ARG A 38 -19.84 24.75 -8.40
N LEU A 39 -19.74 25.39 -9.57
CA LEU A 39 -20.87 25.55 -10.49
C LEU A 39 -21.13 24.28 -11.33
N ALA A 40 -20.23 23.29 -11.35
CA ALA A 40 -20.26 22.18 -12.31
C ALA A 40 -20.45 20.76 -11.70
N SER A 41 -20.36 20.57 -10.38
CA SER A 41 -20.41 19.22 -9.77
C SER A 41 -21.33 19.12 -8.53
N PRO A 42 -22.26 18.15 -8.49
CA PRO A 42 -23.07 17.86 -7.28
C PRO A 42 -22.24 17.46 -6.06
N ASN A 43 -21.03 16.90 -6.26
CA ASN A 43 -20.11 16.53 -5.18
C ASN A 43 -19.35 17.75 -4.60
N ALA A 44 -19.42 18.91 -5.25
CA ALA A 44 -18.86 20.17 -4.73
C ALA A 44 -19.77 20.88 -3.71
N ALA A 45 -20.83 20.20 -3.22
CA ALA A 45 -21.78 20.71 -2.24
C ALA A 45 -21.20 21.00 -0.84
N ALA A 46 -19.92 20.72 -0.59
CA ALA A 46 -19.24 21.08 0.65
C ALA A 46 -19.23 22.59 0.88
N LYS A 47 -19.66 23.03 2.07
CA LYS A 47 -19.86 24.46 2.40
C LYS A 47 -18.54 25.24 2.44
N SER A 48 -17.41 24.59 2.70
CA SER A 48 -16.06 25.17 2.71
C SER A 48 -14.99 24.30 2.03
N SER A 49 -13.87 24.89 1.62
CA SER A 49 -12.71 24.17 1.06
C SER A 49 -12.12 23.15 2.04
N ILE A 50 -12.27 23.37 3.34
CA ILE A 50 -11.83 22.44 4.39
C ILE A 50 -12.74 21.21 4.43
N GLU A 51 -14.06 21.39 4.39
CA GLU A 51 -15.01 20.28 4.36
C GLU A 51 -14.87 19.48 3.07
N PHE A 52 -14.63 20.16 1.95
CA PHE A 52 -14.35 19.53 0.67
C PHE A 52 -13.07 18.67 0.74
N ALA A 53 -11.97 19.25 1.25
CA ALA A 53 -10.71 18.55 1.44
C ALA A 53 -10.85 17.35 2.40
N LYS A 54 -11.58 17.49 3.51
CA LYS A 54 -11.85 16.38 4.44
C LYS A 54 -12.60 15.23 3.78
N GLN A 55 -13.56 15.53 2.89
CA GLN A 55 -14.34 14.52 2.18
C GLN A 55 -13.55 13.82 1.08
N ASN A 56 -12.68 14.55 0.37
CA ASN A 56 -12.04 14.04 -0.85
C ASN A 56 -10.57 13.61 -0.66
N LEU A 57 -9.87 14.10 0.38
CA LEU A 57 -8.48 13.73 0.69
C LEU A 57 -8.35 12.64 1.74
N GLN A 58 -9.45 12.00 2.13
CA GLN A 58 -9.42 10.90 3.07
C GLN A 58 -8.57 9.73 2.55
N HIS A 59 -8.56 9.52 1.24
CA HIS A 59 -7.82 8.48 0.52
C HIS A 59 -6.78 9.13 -0.40
N LEU A 60 -5.51 8.82 -0.19
CA LEU A 60 -4.40 9.28 -1.02
C LEU A 60 -3.82 8.10 -1.81
N ARG A 61 -3.72 8.24 -3.13
CA ARG A 61 -3.02 7.26 -3.98
C ARG A 61 -1.69 7.85 -4.42
N VAL A 62 -0.61 7.10 -4.23
CA VAL A 62 0.75 7.50 -4.60
C VAL A 62 1.33 6.45 -5.53
N ASN A 63 1.70 6.86 -6.74
CA ASN A 63 2.41 5.99 -7.67
C ASN A 63 3.89 5.98 -7.30
N ILE A 64 4.46 4.78 -7.18
CA ILE A 64 5.89 4.56 -7.05
C ILE A 64 6.40 4.09 -8.40
N ARG A 65 7.00 5.03 -9.13
CA ARG A 65 7.48 4.78 -10.48
C ARG A 65 8.87 4.16 -10.48
N ILE A 66 9.04 3.17 -11.34
CA ILE A 66 10.29 2.44 -11.55
C ILE A 66 10.66 2.51 -13.03
N ALA A 67 11.77 3.19 -13.32
CA ALA A 67 12.43 3.16 -14.61
C ALA A 67 13.11 1.80 -14.80
N LEU A 68 12.68 1.01 -15.77
CA LEU A 68 13.28 -0.30 -16.05
C LEU A 68 14.25 -0.26 -17.24
N GLY A 69 14.08 0.71 -18.14
CA GLY A 69 14.82 0.82 -19.38
C GLY A 69 14.75 -0.43 -20.24
N ASP A 70 15.69 -0.53 -21.17
CA ASP A 70 15.91 -1.77 -21.91
C ASP A 70 16.54 -2.80 -20.96
N TYR A 71 15.74 -3.80 -20.59
CA TYR A 71 16.07 -4.82 -19.58
C TYR A 71 17.34 -5.60 -19.96
N GLU A 72 17.86 -5.46 -21.18
CA GLU A 72 19.10 -6.09 -21.66
C GLU A 72 20.39 -5.40 -21.12
N ASN A 73 20.31 -4.19 -20.56
CA ASN A 73 21.49 -3.40 -20.12
C ASN A 73 21.68 -3.32 -18.59
N TRP A 74 21.00 -4.15 -17.80
CA TRP A 74 21.10 -4.15 -16.32
C TRP A 74 22.50 -4.47 -15.76
N HIS A 75 23.41 -4.95 -16.60
CA HIS A 75 24.79 -5.28 -16.24
C HIS A 75 25.75 -4.07 -16.19
N ILE A 76 25.26 -2.85 -16.46
CA ILE A 76 26.08 -1.64 -16.36
C ILE A 76 26.55 -1.48 -14.90
N ARG A 77 27.87 -1.53 -14.71
CA ARG A 77 28.50 -1.35 -13.39
C ARG A 77 28.07 -0.01 -12.79
N GLY A 78 27.50 -0.05 -11.58
CA GLY A 78 27.15 1.15 -10.80
C GLY A 78 25.66 1.47 -10.69
N ILE A 79 24.78 0.70 -11.33
CA ILE A 79 23.33 0.81 -11.12
C ILE A 79 22.90 -0.14 -10.01
N THR A 80 22.29 0.40 -8.96
CA THR A 80 21.65 -0.37 -7.88
C THR A 80 20.15 -0.45 -8.11
N ALA A 81 19.47 -1.41 -7.47
CA ALA A 81 18.01 -1.53 -7.52
C ALA A 81 17.28 -0.23 -7.11
N TRP A 82 17.94 0.64 -6.34
CA TRP A 82 17.39 1.92 -5.87
C TRP A 82 17.48 3.06 -6.90
N ASP A 83 18.35 2.94 -7.90
CA ASP A 83 18.51 3.94 -8.98
C ASP A 83 17.37 3.91 -9.99
N HIS A 84 16.52 2.89 -9.91
CA HIS A 84 15.35 2.74 -10.75
C HIS A 84 14.16 3.59 -10.27
N PHE A 85 14.15 4.12 -9.03
CA PHE A 85 13.00 4.88 -8.53
C PHE A 85 12.97 6.30 -9.09
N ILE A 86 11.82 6.68 -9.67
CA ILE A 86 11.54 8.05 -10.10
C ILE A 86 10.86 8.79 -8.94
N SER A 87 11.60 9.70 -8.30
CA SER A 87 11.18 10.40 -7.08
C SER A 87 10.16 11.52 -7.29
N SER A 88 10.00 12.03 -8.52
CA SER A 88 9.25 13.26 -8.82
C SER A 88 7.77 13.21 -8.42
N ASP A 89 7.13 12.05 -8.48
CA ASP A 89 5.74 11.90 -8.05
C ASP A 89 5.59 12.06 -6.54
N ILE A 90 6.54 11.50 -5.76
CA ILE A 90 6.52 11.60 -4.30
C ILE A 90 6.76 13.05 -3.89
N GLU A 91 7.66 13.76 -4.58
CA GLU A 91 7.89 15.19 -4.38
C GLU A 91 6.66 16.03 -4.70
N ALA A 92 6.01 15.77 -5.84
CA ALA A 92 4.80 16.47 -6.24
C ALA A 92 3.69 16.29 -5.20
N VAL A 93 3.49 15.06 -4.70
CA VAL A 93 2.52 14.78 -3.63
C VAL A 93 2.86 15.53 -2.35
N ILE A 94 4.13 15.54 -1.91
CA ILE A 94 4.55 16.29 -0.72
C ILE A 94 4.27 17.78 -0.89
N LYS A 95 4.64 18.35 -2.05
CA LYS A 95 4.42 19.77 -2.35
C LYS A 95 2.94 20.12 -2.29
N ILE A 96 2.09 19.31 -2.91
CA ILE A 96 0.63 19.51 -2.91
C ILE A 96 0.07 19.50 -1.48
N LEU A 97 0.54 18.57 -0.64
CA LEU A 97 0.12 18.49 0.76
C LEU A 97 0.57 19.70 1.59
N ASP A 98 1.77 20.22 1.32
CA ASP A 98 2.37 21.36 2.00
C ASP A 98 1.71 22.68 1.59
N ASP A 99 1.50 22.90 0.30
CA ASP A 99 0.88 24.12 -0.24
C ASP A 99 -0.56 24.30 0.30
N ASN A 100 -1.23 23.22 0.70
CA ASN A 100 -2.63 23.25 1.13
C ASN A 100 -2.85 23.01 2.64
N ASP A 101 -1.81 22.64 3.40
CA ASP A 101 -1.89 22.22 4.82
C ASP A 101 -2.98 21.16 5.07
N ARG A 102 -3.01 20.11 4.24
CA ARG A 102 -4.07 19.07 4.24
C ARG A 102 -3.62 17.67 4.61
N ALA A 103 -2.33 17.47 4.90
CA ALA A 103 -1.79 16.15 5.22
C ALA A 103 -2.52 15.46 6.41
N GLY A 104 -3.02 16.26 7.36
CA GLY A 104 -3.78 15.76 8.51
C GLY A 104 -5.17 15.20 8.19
N PHE A 105 -5.68 15.30 6.95
CA PHE A 105 -6.96 14.71 6.56
C PHE A 105 -6.83 13.31 5.95
N VAL A 106 -5.63 12.94 5.52
CA VAL A 106 -5.36 11.63 4.92
C VAL A 106 -5.48 10.56 6.00
N GLN A 107 -6.43 9.64 5.80
CA GLN A 107 -6.67 8.51 6.70
C GLN A 107 -6.26 7.18 6.06
N GLU A 108 -6.24 7.12 4.73
CA GLU A 108 -5.87 5.96 3.95
C GLU A 108 -4.84 6.35 2.89
N ILE A 109 -3.79 5.55 2.74
CA ILE A 109 -2.83 5.69 1.66
C ILE A 109 -2.71 4.38 0.89
N THR A 110 -2.69 4.48 -0.44
CA THR A 110 -2.43 3.36 -1.35
C THR A 110 -1.19 3.67 -2.18
N PHE A 111 -0.15 2.87 -2.01
CA PHE A 111 1.05 2.91 -2.84
C PHE A 111 0.90 1.93 -4.00
N VAL A 112 1.10 2.39 -5.22
CA VAL A 112 0.98 1.55 -6.42
C VAL A 112 2.26 1.59 -7.21
N GLU A 113 2.86 0.43 -7.45
CA GLU A 113 4.01 0.33 -8.35
C GLU A 113 3.61 0.58 -9.80
N VAL A 114 4.35 1.45 -10.47
CA VAL A 114 4.20 1.75 -11.90
C VAL A 114 5.54 1.50 -12.58
N ARG A 115 5.58 0.58 -13.53
CA ARG A 115 6.79 0.20 -14.26
C ARG A 115 6.85 0.94 -15.58
N GLU A 116 7.89 1.74 -15.78
CA GLU A 116 8.14 2.49 -17.01
C GLU A 116 9.30 1.85 -17.76
N TYR A 117 8.98 1.10 -18.81
CA TYR A 117 9.97 0.39 -19.64
C TYR A 117 10.70 1.32 -20.61
N ASP A 118 10.07 2.43 -20.98
CA ASP A 118 10.60 3.40 -21.94
C ASP A 118 11.62 4.36 -21.33
N ILE A 119 11.81 4.33 -20.01
CA ILE A 119 12.72 5.23 -19.29
C ILE A 119 13.88 4.42 -18.71
N ALA A 120 15.10 4.79 -19.10
CA ALA A 120 16.32 4.22 -18.54
C ALA A 120 16.56 4.72 -17.10
N PRO A 121 17.05 3.87 -16.19
CA PRO A 121 17.43 4.29 -14.84
C PRO A 121 18.50 5.39 -14.88
N THR A 122 18.42 6.34 -13.94
CA THR A 122 19.41 7.40 -13.85
C THR A 122 20.67 6.87 -13.18
N ILE A 123 21.80 6.95 -13.86
CA ILE A 123 23.10 6.57 -13.28
C ILE A 123 23.64 7.75 -12.49
N ASP A 124 23.76 7.60 -11.17
CA ASP A 124 24.50 8.57 -10.37
C ASP A 124 26.00 8.29 -10.48
N THR A 125 26.64 8.92 -11.47
CA THR A 125 28.07 8.78 -11.75
C THR A 125 28.97 9.37 -10.66
N SER A 126 28.40 10.07 -9.67
CA SER A 126 29.15 10.58 -8.52
C SER A 126 29.31 9.56 -7.39
N ARG A 127 28.59 8.43 -7.47
CA ARG A 127 28.66 7.36 -6.47
C ARG A 127 29.87 6.47 -6.69
N ASP A 128 30.59 6.20 -5.62
CA ASP A 128 31.57 5.11 -5.60
C ASP A 128 30.82 3.77 -5.48
N PRO A 129 30.81 2.91 -6.52
CA PRO A 129 30.14 1.62 -6.47
C PRO A 129 30.75 0.67 -5.43
N SER A 130 31.91 1.01 -4.86
CA SER A 130 32.65 0.24 -3.86
C SER A 130 32.22 0.53 -2.42
N ALA A 131 31.41 1.56 -2.17
CA ALA A 131 31.05 1.99 -0.82
C ALA A 131 30.09 0.98 -0.15
N PRO A 132 30.47 0.30 0.95
CA PRO A 132 29.72 -0.83 1.48
C PRO A 132 28.44 -0.47 2.27
N ASN A 133 27.91 0.75 2.17
CA ASN A 133 26.91 1.27 3.11
C ASN A 133 25.74 2.07 2.50
N HIS A 134 25.33 1.81 1.26
CA HIS A 134 24.13 2.45 0.70
C HIS A 134 22.86 1.67 1.05
N GLY A 135 22.43 1.80 2.31
CA GLY A 135 21.14 1.28 2.76
C GLY A 135 19.97 2.08 2.19
N ILE A 136 18.78 1.48 2.17
CA ILE A 136 17.52 2.09 1.69
C ILE A 136 17.32 3.52 2.23
N GLY A 137 17.71 3.78 3.47
CA GLY A 137 17.56 5.08 4.13
C GLY A 137 18.37 6.24 3.57
N THR A 138 19.42 5.99 2.79
CA THR A 138 20.23 7.06 2.15
C THR A 138 19.75 7.39 0.75
N THR A 139 18.77 6.65 0.23
CA THR A 139 18.19 6.89 -1.09
C THR A 139 17.25 8.08 -1.05
N GLU A 140 17.17 8.82 -2.16
CA GLU A 140 16.23 9.94 -2.28
C GLU A 140 14.78 9.49 -2.10
N ALA A 141 14.39 8.41 -2.77
CA ALA A 141 13.06 7.82 -2.65
C ALA A 141 12.73 7.45 -1.19
N GLY A 142 13.68 6.85 -0.47
CA GLY A 142 13.52 6.52 0.96
C GLY A 142 13.35 7.76 1.84
N ARG A 143 14.16 8.80 1.60
CA ARG A 143 14.06 10.09 2.31
C ARG A 143 12.70 10.76 2.06
N LEU A 144 12.25 10.81 0.81
CA LEU A 144 10.99 11.43 0.42
C LEU A 144 9.78 10.65 0.95
N LEU A 145 9.76 9.33 0.86
CA LEU A 145 8.71 8.51 1.47
C LEU A 145 8.66 8.71 2.99
N GLY A 146 9.82 8.78 3.63
CA GLY A 146 9.90 9.14 5.04
C GLY A 146 9.28 10.51 5.32
N ALA A 147 9.61 11.53 4.52
CA ALA A 147 9.06 12.88 4.66
C ALA A 147 7.54 12.89 4.46
N LEU A 148 7.04 12.25 3.42
CA LEU A 148 5.61 12.08 3.15
C LEU A 148 4.89 11.47 4.36
N LEU A 149 5.32 10.28 4.80
CA LEU A 149 4.68 9.56 5.90
C LEU A 149 4.72 10.34 7.22
N SER A 150 5.73 11.18 7.46
CA SER A 150 5.79 12.00 8.67
C SER A 150 4.70 13.07 8.75
N LYS A 151 4.13 13.46 7.62
CA LYS A 151 3.06 14.47 7.54
C LYS A 151 1.67 13.86 7.73
N LEU A 152 1.50 12.56 7.47
CA LEU A 152 0.20 11.87 7.50
C LEU A 152 -0.18 11.45 8.93
N THR A 153 -0.38 12.41 9.83
CA THR A 153 -0.62 12.18 11.26
C THR A 153 -1.95 11.46 11.56
N SER A 154 -2.93 11.60 10.66
CA SER A 154 -4.24 10.93 10.75
C SER A 154 -4.28 9.57 10.04
N LEU A 155 -3.17 9.09 9.51
CA LEU A 155 -3.13 7.83 8.76
C LEU A 155 -3.57 6.65 9.64
N ARG A 156 -4.47 5.84 9.09
CA ARG A 156 -5.06 4.66 9.74
C ARG A 156 -5.00 3.42 8.84
N LYS A 157 -5.04 3.58 7.53
CA LYS A 157 -5.04 2.46 6.59
C LYS A 157 -3.89 2.63 5.59
N VAL A 158 -3.14 1.56 5.37
CA VAL A 158 -2.02 1.53 4.44
C VAL A 158 -2.19 0.36 3.50
N THR A 159 -2.21 0.63 2.20
CA THR A 159 -2.24 -0.38 1.14
C THR A 159 -0.96 -0.31 0.34
N LEU A 160 -0.25 -1.44 0.22
CA LEU A 160 0.96 -1.59 -0.57
C LEU A 160 0.64 -2.50 -1.76
N SER A 161 0.50 -1.95 -2.95
CA SER A 161 0.25 -2.70 -4.19
C SER A 161 1.49 -2.69 -5.08
N SER A 162 2.29 -3.76 -5.04
CA SER A 162 3.55 -3.84 -5.80
C SER A 162 3.80 -5.23 -6.38
N ALA A 163 4.10 -5.29 -7.68
CA ALA A 163 4.14 -6.54 -8.43
C ALA A 163 5.40 -7.40 -8.20
N LYS A 164 6.47 -6.86 -7.59
CA LYS A 164 7.72 -7.54 -7.14
C LYS A 164 8.83 -6.52 -7.00
N GLY A 165 9.82 -6.79 -6.14
CA GLY A 165 11.15 -6.17 -6.22
C GLY A 165 11.41 -5.12 -5.13
N PRO A 166 12.37 -4.19 -5.36
CA PRO A 166 12.88 -3.29 -4.32
C PRO A 166 11.82 -2.36 -3.73
N THR A 167 10.69 -2.16 -4.41
CA THR A 167 9.60 -1.26 -3.98
C THR A 167 9.02 -1.67 -2.64
N MET A 168 8.80 -2.97 -2.44
CA MET A 168 8.21 -3.45 -1.19
C MET A 168 9.18 -3.24 -0.03
N ASP A 169 10.47 -3.52 -0.24
CA ASP A 169 11.51 -3.27 0.77
C ASP A 169 11.63 -1.78 1.10
N LEU A 170 11.55 -0.92 0.09
CA LEU A 170 11.55 0.54 0.25
C LEU A 170 10.35 1.02 1.08
N LEU A 171 9.14 0.56 0.77
CA LEU A 171 7.91 0.94 1.46
C LEU A 171 7.89 0.43 2.90
N LEU A 172 8.27 -0.83 3.12
CA LEU A 172 8.37 -1.40 4.47
C LEU A 172 9.45 -0.68 5.28
N TYR A 173 10.60 -0.35 4.69
CA TYR A 173 11.61 0.47 5.36
C TYR A 173 11.05 1.84 5.77
N ALA A 174 10.34 2.53 4.86
CA ALA A 174 9.76 3.84 5.15
C ALA A 174 8.74 3.79 6.30
N LEU A 175 7.90 2.73 6.35
CA LEU A 175 6.99 2.49 7.47
C LEU A 175 7.73 2.20 8.78
N LYS A 176 8.81 1.40 8.73
CA LYS A 176 9.65 1.08 9.90
C LYS A 176 10.23 2.34 10.55
N CYS A 177 10.61 3.32 9.74
CA CYS A 177 11.15 4.61 10.19
C CYS A 177 10.09 5.55 10.79
N ARG A 178 8.83 5.12 10.91
CA ARG A 178 7.70 5.94 11.36
C ARG A 178 6.92 5.26 12.50
N PRO A 179 7.57 5.04 13.67
CA PRO A 179 6.94 4.40 14.84
C PRO A 179 5.76 5.20 15.42
N GLN A 180 5.64 6.49 15.10
CA GLN A 180 4.56 7.33 15.59
C GLN A 180 3.23 7.07 14.87
N LEU A 181 3.28 6.47 13.67
CA LEU A 181 2.08 6.07 12.95
C LEU A 181 1.33 5.00 13.74
N ARG A 182 0.01 5.04 13.65
CA ARG A 182 -0.88 4.07 14.31
C ARG A 182 -1.87 3.48 13.29
N PRO A 183 -1.38 2.77 12.27
CA PRO A 183 -2.26 2.12 11.32
C PRO A 183 -3.10 1.07 12.05
N VAL A 184 -4.38 1.03 11.72
CA VAL A 184 -5.35 0.01 12.15
C VAL A 184 -5.52 -1.08 11.09
N SER A 185 -5.18 -0.78 9.83
CA SER A 185 -5.25 -1.73 8.73
C SER A 185 -4.00 -1.63 7.86
N LEU A 186 -3.44 -2.79 7.51
CA LEU A 186 -2.38 -2.94 6.54
C LEU A 186 -2.83 -3.95 5.48
N THR A 187 -2.84 -3.52 4.22
CA THR A 187 -3.10 -4.37 3.07
C THR A 187 -1.83 -4.47 2.24
N VAL A 188 -1.44 -5.68 1.88
CA VAL A 188 -0.34 -5.95 0.97
C VAL A 188 -0.91 -6.74 -0.19
N ASP A 189 -0.92 -6.12 -1.36
CA ASP A 189 -1.40 -6.71 -2.59
C ASP A 189 -0.23 -6.93 -3.53
N HIS A 190 0.02 -8.20 -3.82
CA HIS A 190 1.22 -8.72 -4.48
C HIS A 190 2.49 -8.44 -3.66
N GLY A 191 3.38 -9.44 -3.60
CA GLY A 191 4.62 -9.30 -2.85
C GLY A 191 5.36 -10.62 -2.74
N TYR A 192 6.69 -10.55 -2.74
CA TYR A 192 7.53 -11.71 -2.53
C TYR A 192 8.56 -11.40 -1.44
N PHE A 193 8.46 -12.14 -0.34
CA PHE A 193 9.27 -11.97 0.85
C PHE A 193 10.14 -13.21 1.02
N GLU A 194 11.40 -13.11 0.59
CA GLU A 194 12.40 -14.17 0.81
C GLU A 194 12.82 -14.26 2.27
N ASP A 195 12.86 -13.12 2.96
CA ASP A 195 13.29 -12.98 4.34
C ASP A 195 12.18 -12.34 5.19
N GLU A 196 11.62 -13.10 6.13
CA GLU A 196 10.58 -12.62 7.03
C GLU A 196 11.06 -11.49 7.97
N ARG A 197 12.38 -11.32 8.12
CA ARG A 197 12.99 -10.24 8.93
C ARG A 197 12.67 -8.86 8.37
N VAL A 198 12.09 -8.75 7.18
CA VAL A 198 11.64 -7.47 6.62
C VAL A 198 10.19 -7.14 7.05
N PHE A 199 9.30 -8.13 7.09
CA PHE A 199 7.86 -7.90 7.31
C PHE A 199 7.45 -7.97 8.78
N THR A 200 7.90 -8.97 9.54
CA THR A 200 7.52 -9.17 10.94
C THR A 200 7.85 -7.96 11.84
N PRO A 201 8.97 -7.22 11.65
CA PRO A 201 9.23 -6.01 12.43
C PRO A 201 8.18 -4.92 12.25
N ILE A 202 7.53 -4.82 11.08
CA ILE A 202 6.43 -3.87 10.85
C ILE A 202 5.20 -4.26 11.66
N LEU A 203 4.86 -5.55 11.67
CA LEU A 203 3.75 -6.05 12.47
C LEU A 203 4.01 -5.85 13.97
N SER A 204 5.24 -6.12 14.42
CA SER A 204 5.65 -5.88 15.80
C SER A 204 5.57 -4.39 16.17
N LEU A 205 6.04 -3.51 15.27
CA LEU A 205 6.02 -2.05 15.45
C LEU A 205 4.60 -1.52 15.66
N PHE A 206 3.64 -2.05 14.89
CA PHE A 206 2.24 -1.61 14.92
C PHE A 206 1.32 -2.54 15.71
N SER A 207 1.87 -3.50 16.47
CA SER A 207 1.12 -4.54 17.20
C SER A 207 0.01 -3.99 18.10
N GLN A 208 0.20 -2.80 18.67
CA GLN A 208 -0.77 -2.16 19.56
C GLN A 208 -1.95 -1.54 18.80
N SER A 209 -1.76 -1.05 17.58
CA SER A 209 -2.78 -0.34 16.80
C SER A 209 -3.42 -1.19 15.70
N LEU A 210 -2.65 -2.11 15.10
CA LEU A 210 -3.09 -2.90 13.96
C LEU A 210 -4.20 -3.87 14.39
N ARG A 211 -5.31 -3.85 13.65
CA ARG A 211 -6.49 -4.71 13.84
C ARG A 211 -6.82 -5.51 12.59
N ALA A 212 -6.44 -5.02 11.42
CA ALA A 212 -6.70 -5.67 10.15
C ALA A 212 -5.41 -5.89 9.36
N LEU A 213 -5.23 -7.10 8.84
CA LEU A 213 -4.11 -7.49 7.97
C LEU A 213 -4.66 -8.27 6.78
N HIS A 214 -4.51 -7.73 5.58
CA HIS A 214 -4.97 -8.36 4.34
C HIS A 214 -3.78 -8.61 3.43
N LEU A 215 -3.61 -9.86 3.01
CA LEU A 215 -2.51 -10.32 2.19
C LEU A 215 -3.09 -10.95 0.92
N THR A 216 -2.95 -10.29 -0.22
CA THR A 216 -3.43 -10.79 -1.51
C THR A 216 -2.26 -11.05 -2.43
N ASN A 217 -2.18 -12.23 -3.05
CA ASN A 217 -1.08 -12.66 -3.92
C ASN A 217 0.32 -12.50 -3.29
N VAL A 218 0.40 -12.60 -1.97
CA VAL A 218 1.66 -12.51 -1.22
C VAL A 218 2.31 -13.88 -1.11
N ARG A 219 3.63 -13.91 -1.29
CA ARG A 219 4.44 -15.12 -1.21
C ARG A 219 5.51 -14.95 -0.13
N PHE A 220 5.50 -15.85 0.85
CA PHE A 220 6.60 -16.07 1.79
C PHE A 220 7.19 -17.47 1.58
N THR A 221 8.41 -17.68 2.08
CA THR A 221 8.94 -19.03 2.30
C THR A 221 8.05 -19.81 3.29
N GLY A 222 8.15 -21.14 3.30
CA GLY A 222 7.39 -21.95 4.26
C GLY A 222 7.71 -21.61 5.73
N LEU A 223 8.97 -21.30 6.01
CA LEU A 223 9.40 -20.79 7.32
C LEU A 223 8.84 -19.40 7.60
N GLY A 224 8.91 -18.48 6.63
CA GLY A 224 8.38 -17.12 6.77
C GLY A 224 6.89 -17.10 7.08
N TRP A 225 6.10 -17.95 6.42
CA TRP A 225 4.69 -18.12 6.76
C TRP A 225 4.45 -18.66 8.16
N ARG A 226 5.21 -19.68 8.60
CA ARG A 226 5.09 -20.20 9.98
C ARG A 226 5.38 -19.13 11.02
N ASN A 227 6.40 -18.31 10.78
CA ASN A 227 6.80 -17.23 11.68
C ASN A 227 5.75 -16.12 11.71
N LEU A 228 5.24 -15.71 10.54
CA LEU A 228 4.15 -14.74 10.43
C LEU A 228 2.90 -15.20 11.17
N LEU A 229 2.45 -16.44 10.92
CA LEU A 229 1.26 -17.00 11.56
C LEU A 229 1.45 -17.14 13.07
N ALA A 230 2.62 -17.59 13.54
CA ALA A 230 2.92 -17.63 14.97
C ALA A 230 2.86 -16.23 15.61
N HIS A 231 3.43 -15.22 14.95
CA HIS A 231 3.37 -13.84 15.42
C HIS A 231 1.93 -13.31 15.48
N ILE A 232 1.10 -13.60 14.47
CA ILE A 232 -0.32 -13.20 14.49
C ILE A 232 -1.07 -13.88 15.64
N ARG A 233 -0.86 -15.19 15.85
CA ARG A 233 -1.52 -15.96 16.92
C ARG A 233 -1.16 -15.46 18.32
N ASP A 234 0.14 -15.25 18.55
CA ASP A 234 0.69 -15.10 19.91
C ASP A 234 0.82 -13.63 20.32
N GLU A 235 1.19 -12.73 19.41
CA GLU A 235 1.63 -11.38 19.74
C GLU A 235 0.71 -10.27 19.19
N SER A 236 -0.11 -10.56 18.18
CA SER A 236 -0.94 -9.53 17.53
C SER A 236 -2.29 -9.28 18.21
N GLN A 237 -2.87 -8.10 17.93
CA GLN A 237 -4.26 -7.76 18.23
C GLN A 237 -5.15 -7.81 16.97
N ILE A 238 -4.76 -8.60 15.96
CA ILE A 238 -5.50 -8.66 14.70
C ILE A 238 -6.86 -9.34 14.95
N GLU A 239 -7.91 -8.67 14.48
CA GLU A 239 -9.31 -9.08 14.53
C GLU A 239 -9.86 -9.33 13.12
N ASP A 240 -9.13 -8.93 12.08
CA ASP A 240 -9.49 -9.16 10.69
C ASP A 240 -8.26 -9.61 9.92
N PHE A 241 -8.22 -10.87 9.54
CA PHE A 241 -7.12 -11.44 8.77
C PHE A 241 -7.67 -12.05 7.48
N THR A 242 -7.12 -11.62 6.36
CA THR A 242 -7.44 -12.19 5.05
C THR A 242 -6.14 -12.59 4.36
N GLU A 243 -6.12 -13.80 3.83
CA GLU A 243 -5.08 -14.28 2.94
C GLU A 243 -5.74 -14.79 1.67
N GLU A 244 -5.38 -14.26 0.52
CA GLU A 244 -5.90 -14.68 -0.78
C GLU A 244 -4.77 -14.86 -1.78
N GLY A 245 -4.86 -15.91 -2.59
CA GLY A 245 -3.94 -16.15 -3.71
C GLY A 245 -2.53 -16.58 -3.32
N SER A 246 -2.25 -16.87 -2.04
CA SER A 246 -0.94 -17.42 -1.66
C SER A 246 -0.71 -18.83 -2.19
N THR A 247 0.58 -19.18 -2.28
CA THR A 247 1.03 -20.54 -2.54
C THR A 247 0.69 -21.52 -1.43
N ILE A 248 0.36 -21.07 -0.21
CA ILE A 248 -0.04 -21.97 0.88
C ILE A 248 -1.36 -22.62 0.53
N LEU A 249 -2.38 -21.82 0.26
CA LEU A 249 -3.73 -22.35 0.05
C LEU A 249 -3.94 -22.87 -1.38
N ASN A 250 -3.08 -22.49 -2.34
CA ASN A 250 -3.11 -23.04 -3.70
C ASN A 250 -2.40 -24.40 -3.85
N ARG A 251 -1.40 -24.73 -3.01
CA ARG A 251 -0.83 -26.09 -2.95
C ARG A 251 -1.66 -27.04 -2.07
N SER A 252 -2.75 -26.53 -1.52
CA SER A 252 -3.63 -27.18 -0.55
C SER A 252 -4.83 -27.88 -1.19
N GLU A 253 -4.82 -28.18 -2.50
CA GLU A 253 -5.88 -28.97 -3.16
C GLU A 253 -6.11 -30.35 -2.49
N TYR A 254 -5.13 -30.85 -1.72
CA TYR A 254 -5.23 -32.07 -0.91
C TYR A 254 -5.44 -31.83 0.61
N LEU A 255 -5.56 -30.57 1.04
CA LEU A 255 -5.52 -30.16 2.45
C LEU A 255 -6.88 -29.68 2.99
N LEU A 256 -7.80 -29.29 2.11
CA LEU A 256 -9.13 -28.79 2.45
C LEU A 256 -10.19 -29.53 1.64
N ASP A 257 -10.37 -30.83 1.89
CA ASP A 257 -11.52 -31.60 1.36
C ASP A 257 -12.88 -31.09 1.90
N THR A 258 -12.82 -30.23 2.92
CA THR A 258 -13.96 -29.58 3.54
C THR A 258 -13.57 -28.17 3.92
N THR A 259 -14.40 -27.20 3.53
CA THR A 259 -14.40 -25.85 4.08
C THR A 259 -14.36 -25.95 5.61
N ALA A 260 -13.23 -25.59 6.23
CA ALA A 260 -13.15 -25.55 7.69
C ALA A 260 -13.85 -24.27 8.14
N ILE A 261 -15.07 -24.42 8.65
CA ILE A 261 -15.90 -23.35 9.20
C ILE A 261 -16.12 -23.68 10.68
N SER A 262 -15.86 -22.71 11.56
CA SER A 262 -16.29 -22.81 12.96
C SER A 262 -17.81 -22.95 13.02
N ALA A 263 -18.31 -24.09 13.52
CA ALA A 263 -19.75 -24.37 13.61
C ALA A 263 -20.48 -23.48 14.63
N ASP A 264 -19.75 -22.82 15.54
CA ASP A 264 -20.35 -21.99 16.60
C ASP A 264 -20.64 -20.54 16.18
N LEU A 265 -20.17 -20.10 15.00
CA LEU A 265 -20.04 -18.67 14.70
C LEU A 265 -20.45 -18.39 13.24
N SER A 266 -21.75 -18.12 13.07
CA SER A 266 -22.35 -17.82 11.77
C SER A 266 -21.68 -16.58 11.13
N ALA A 267 -21.18 -16.75 9.90
CA ALA A 267 -20.55 -15.70 9.11
C ALA A 267 -21.47 -14.53 8.70
N GLU A 268 -22.78 -14.62 8.99
CA GLU A 268 -23.78 -13.63 8.58
C GLU A 268 -24.03 -12.51 9.61
N VAL A 269 -23.38 -12.58 10.79
CA VAL A 269 -23.57 -11.57 11.85
C VAL A 269 -22.35 -10.65 11.95
N PRO A 270 -22.50 -9.32 11.77
CA PRO A 270 -21.44 -8.35 12.06
C PRO A 270 -20.97 -8.47 13.52
N GLY A 271 -19.67 -8.68 13.74
CA GLY A 271 -19.10 -8.93 15.07
C GLY A 271 -18.97 -10.40 15.46
N SER A 272 -19.22 -11.33 14.53
CA SER A 272 -18.98 -12.77 14.74
C SER A 272 -17.50 -13.12 14.67
N GLU A 273 -17.10 -13.99 15.59
CA GLU A 273 -15.78 -14.61 15.67
C GLU A 273 -15.69 -15.78 14.68
N VAL A 274 -15.24 -15.60 13.44
CA VAL A 274 -15.32 -16.66 12.41
C VAL A 274 -13.97 -16.87 11.74
N TYR A 275 -13.70 -18.11 11.31
CA TYR A 275 -12.69 -18.37 10.32
C TYR A 275 -13.24 -19.31 9.24
N ARG A 276 -12.80 -19.07 8.01
CA ARG A 276 -13.09 -19.87 6.82
C ARG A 276 -11.77 -20.12 6.11
N LEU A 277 -11.43 -21.39 5.96
CA LEU A 277 -10.30 -21.83 5.13
C LEU A 277 -10.86 -22.55 3.89
N GLN A 278 -10.47 -22.09 2.70
CA GLN A 278 -10.78 -22.69 1.42
C GLN A 278 -9.52 -22.73 0.54
N ALA A 279 -9.53 -23.53 -0.52
CA ALA A 279 -8.44 -23.53 -1.48
C ALA A 279 -8.23 -22.11 -2.03
N GLY A 280 -6.98 -21.64 -1.98
CA GLY A 280 -6.57 -20.30 -2.39
C GLY A 280 -7.04 -19.11 -1.52
N SER A 281 -7.77 -19.31 -0.42
CA SER A 281 -8.26 -18.18 0.39
C SER A 281 -8.57 -18.54 1.86
N ALA A 282 -8.17 -17.67 2.78
CA ALA A 282 -8.51 -17.72 4.19
C ALA A 282 -9.07 -16.37 4.64
N VAL A 283 -10.24 -16.41 5.28
CA VAL A 283 -10.89 -15.21 5.83
C VAL A 283 -11.20 -15.47 7.29
N MET A 284 -10.72 -14.58 8.16
CA MET A 284 -10.87 -14.68 9.60
C MET A 284 -11.31 -13.34 10.19
N LYS A 285 -12.31 -13.36 11.07
CA LYS A 285 -12.90 -12.21 11.74
C LYS A 285 -13.01 -12.47 13.23
N GLY A 286 -12.89 -11.42 14.02
CA GLY A 286 -12.84 -11.47 15.47
C GLY A 286 -11.50 -12.00 16.00
N LYS A 287 -11.20 -11.70 17.26
CA LYS A 287 -9.89 -12.01 17.87
C LYS A 287 -9.70 -13.51 18.10
N ILE A 288 -10.76 -14.20 18.48
CA ILE A 288 -10.79 -15.66 18.65
C ILE A 288 -10.77 -16.34 17.28
N GLY A 289 -11.59 -15.88 16.34
CA GLY A 289 -11.66 -16.40 14.98
C GLY A 289 -10.30 -16.32 14.26
N VAL A 290 -9.62 -15.18 14.35
CA VAL A 290 -8.25 -15.02 13.84
C VAL A 290 -7.29 -15.98 14.54
N ARG A 291 -7.27 -16.05 15.87
CA ARG A 291 -6.33 -16.94 16.59
C ARG A 291 -6.53 -18.41 16.23
N THR A 292 -7.77 -18.89 16.25
CA THR A 292 -8.08 -20.28 15.93
C THR A 292 -7.82 -20.60 14.46
N GLY A 293 -8.22 -19.71 13.55
CA GLY A 293 -7.98 -19.91 12.12
C GLY A 293 -6.49 -19.89 11.76
N VAL A 294 -5.71 -19.00 12.39
CA VAL A 294 -4.25 -18.92 12.22
C VAL A 294 -3.56 -20.16 12.78
N ASP A 295 -3.98 -20.67 13.95
CA ASP A 295 -3.40 -21.90 14.52
C ASP A 295 -3.67 -23.11 13.63
N GLU A 296 -4.88 -23.21 13.06
CA GLU A 296 -5.23 -24.26 12.12
C GLU A 296 -4.40 -24.14 10.82
N LEU A 297 -4.31 -22.93 10.25
CA LEU A 297 -3.47 -22.67 9.07
C LEU A 297 -1.99 -23.00 9.35
N TRP A 298 -1.48 -22.63 10.52
CA TRP A 298 -0.12 -22.95 10.97
C TRP A 298 0.09 -24.47 11.08
N ARG A 299 -0.87 -25.22 11.62
CA ARG A 299 -0.82 -26.69 11.68
C ARG A 299 -0.78 -27.34 10.30
N LEU A 300 -1.57 -26.84 9.35
CA LEU A 300 -1.56 -27.29 7.94
C LEU A 300 -0.17 -27.05 7.31
N THR A 301 0.50 -25.94 7.63
CA THR A 301 1.87 -25.67 7.16
C THR A 301 2.97 -26.56 7.76
N ARG A 302 2.68 -27.33 8.82
CA ARG A 302 3.66 -28.28 9.42
C ARG A 302 3.50 -29.72 8.92
N ARG A 303 2.28 -30.13 8.58
CA ARG A 303 1.97 -31.53 8.21
C ARG A 303 2.51 -31.94 6.85
N HIS A 304 2.67 -30.98 5.95
CA HIS A 304 3.33 -31.23 4.67
C HIS A 304 4.74 -30.67 4.74
N HIS A 305 5.73 -31.46 4.29
CA HIS A 305 7.07 -30.95 4.03
C HIS A 305 6.97 -29.92 2.90
N TRP A 306 6.70 -28.66 3.26
CA TRP A 306 6.99 -27.50 2.43
C TRP A 306 8.49 -27.52 2.21
N GLY A 307 8.89 -28.17 1.11
CA GLY A 307 10.26 -28.60 0.88
C GLY A 307 11.24 -27.46 1.12
N ASP A 308 12.31 -27.78 1.84
CA ASP A 308 13.54 -27.02 1.92
C ASP A 308 14.23 -27.01 0.55
N ARG A 309 13.63 -26.34 -0.44
CA ARG A 309 14.22 -26.02 -1.74
C ARG A 309 13.77 -24.65 -2.23
#